data_AF-A0A3N7EHS6-F1
#
_entry.id   AF-A0A3N7EHS6-F1
#
_cell.length_a   1.000
_cell.length_b   1.000
_cell.length_c   1.000
_cell.angle_alpha   90.00
_cell.angle_beta   90.00
_cell.angle_gamma   90.00
#
_symmetry.space_group_name_H-M   'P 1'
#
loop_
_entity.id
_entity.type
_entity.pdbx_description
1 polymer ?
#
loop_
_entity_poly.entity_id
_entity_poly.type
_entity_poly.pdbx_seq_one_letter_code
_entity_poly.pdbx_strand_id
1 'polypeptide(L)'
;MKFSSILLLLFALGLSPVFAQSYLPKIEPCPCNIKIEKGVIARCGYLVVPENRKRPDKALIKIPFIFVRKEGMDSVRNISLYTTGGPGYSTTSGISGITANSGFLKYGGFIAFDQRGTKKAIPSLDCPEIEEAIQRSYVENLSRDSLVLLAVKASRKRISAQGIDLSSYTTTESAADINDLKLALKIQSLTLVGLSYSGGLMLKVAKNHPEGIKALVLNSPLPGFVNYEEHGLINMNEALEQIFANVIADSSKNERYKDLRNRFQEYFSNITGQRFTMKYLPKGKTDSLMIRYGKAELLDAIIDRIDNSRLRSVPFVMDEIIKGNHSPYITEILNGVFSGDPGLSLGMRYSVYCSEQIAYSDPALIALQEKILPWFAGYPFNNVDAKICDCWKVKAEEKEAKAPVYSRIPALISGGDADPWCRPFYNTLIKRYLPNAQLLLIHNRAHGSGFSADGFDYMEEFMADPFKKLKSKSNNVSIQ
;
A
#
# COMPACT_ATOMS: atom_id res chain seq x y z
N MET A 1 29.50 77.19 5.72
CA MET A 1 28.72 75.95 5.45
C MET A 1 29.05 74.93 6.53
N LYS A 2 28.14 74.71 7.49
CA LYS A 2 28.27 73.71 8.56
C LYS A 2 27.29 72.58 8.24
N PHE A 3 27.80 71.37 8.01
CA PHE A 3 26.97 70.17 7.87
C PHE A 3 26.72 69.55 9.25
N SER A 4 25.44 69.32 9.55
CA SER A 4 24.95 68.68 10.76
C SER A 4 25.02 67.15 10.58
N SER A 5 25.61 66.45 11.54
CA SER A 5 25.66 64.97 11.58
C SER A 5 24.50 64.43 12.40
N ILE A 6 23.63 63.63 11.78
CA ILE A 6 22.56 62.89 12.45
C ILE A 6 23.09 61.47 12.75
N LEU A 7 23.10 61.10 14.03
CA LEU A 7 23.50 59.80 14.54
C LEU A 7 22.28 58.86 14.52
N LEU A 8 22.30 57.80 13.69
CA LEU A 8 21.29 56.74 13.71
C LEU A 8 21.70 55.65 14.70
N LEU A 9 20.91 55.45 15.76
CA LEU A 9 21.02 54.31 16.68
C LEU A 9 20.39 53.06 16.04
N LEU A 10 21.22 52.06 15.74
CA LEU A 10 20.79 50.71 15.33
C LEU A 10 20.41 49.89 16.58
N PHE A 11 19.10 49.64 16.74
CA PHE A 11 18.58 48.67 17.71
C PHE A 11 18.80 47.24 17.17
N ALA A 12 19.76 46.51 17.75
CA ALA A 12 19.94 45.10 17.50
C ALA A 12 18.91 44.30 18.30
N LEU A 13 17.80 43.92 17.66
CA LEU A 13 16.87 42.92 18.17
C LEU A 13 17.54 41.54 18.09
N GLY A 14 18.07 41.07 19.21
CA GLY A 14 18.52 39.68 19.37
C GLY A 14 17.33 38.73 19.29
N LEU A 15 17.12 38.13 18.11
CA LEU A 15 16.26 36.97 17.95
C LEU A 15 16.97 35.76 18.57
N SER A 16 16.64 35.44 19.82
CA SER A 16 17.00 34.15 20.40
C SER A 16 16.34 33.04 19.57
N PRO A 17 17.08 32.03 19.08
CA PRO A 17 16.45 30.89 18.45
C PRO A 17 15.61 30.18 19.51
N VAL A 18 14.29 30.15 19.30
CA VAL A 18 13.41 29.27 20.05
C VAL A 18 13.83 27.85 19.69
N PHE A 19 14.65 27.23 20.53
CA PHE A 19 14.90 25.80 20.45
C PHE A 19 13.55 25.11 20.66
N ALA A 20 12.96 24.61 19.58
CA ALA A 20 11.87 23.67 19.67
C ALA A 20 12.33 22.54 20.58
N GLN A 21 11.58 22.29 21.66
CA GLN A 21 11.86 21.25 22.63
C GLN A 21 11.95 19.92 21.87
N SER A 22 13.16 19.39 21.70
CA SER A 22 13.37 18.20 20.89
C SER A 22 12.78 17.01 21.64
N TYR A 23 11.69 16.43 21.14
CA TYR A 23 11.22 15.15 21.65
C TYR A 23 12.28 14.08 21.35
N LEU A 24 12.42 13.11 22.25
CA LEU A 24 13.28 11.95 22.02
C LEU A 24 12.38 10.72 21.80
N PRO A 25 12.49 10.01 20.66
CA PRO A 25 11.72 8.79 20.45
C PRO A 25 12.13 7.72 21.47
N LYS A 26 11.15 6.94 21.94
CA LYS A 26 11.35 5.91 22.97
C LYS A 26 10.84 4.56 22.49
N ILE A 27 11.44 3.49 23.02
CA ILE A 27 10.93 2.13 22.87
C ILE A 27 10.20 1.75 24.15
N GLU A 28 8.96 1.31 24.00
CA GLU A 28 8.20 0.63 25.06
C GLU A 28 8.15 -0.87 24.76
N PRO A 29 8.93 -1.70 25.49
CA PRO A 29 8.96 -3.14 25.26
C PRO A 29 7.61 -3.81 25.53
N CYS A 30 7.28 -4.86 24.78
CA CYS A 30 6.13 -5.72 25.05
C CYS A 30 6.49 -7.20 24.81
N PRO A 31 5.71 -8.15 25.36
CA PRO A 31 5.90 -9.56 25.07
C PRO A 31 5.78 -9.86 23.57
N CYS A 32 6.70 -10.69 23.05
CA CYS A 32 6.58 -11.23 21.70
C CYS A 32 5.54 -12.37 21.68
N ASN A 33 4.29 -12.04 21.39
CA ASN A 33 3.19 -13.01 21.28
C ASN A 33 3.19 -13.77 19.93
N ILE A 34 4.35 -14.31 19.55
CA ILE A 34 4.59 -15.09 18.34
C ILE A 34 5.51 -16.27 18.65
N LYS A 35 5.45 -17.33 17.85
CA LYS A 35 6.38 -18.46 18.00
C LYS A 35 7.78 -18.06 17.54
N ILE A 36 8.81 -18.29 18.35
CA ILE A 36 10.21 -18.00 17.99
C ILE A 36 10.99 -19.31 18.01
N GLU A 37 11.64 -19.64 16.89
CA GLU A 37 12.53 -20.79 16.80
C GLU A 37 13.80 -20.59 17.64
N LYS A 38 14.35 -21.70 18.17
CA LYS A 38 15.64 -21.69 18.85
C LYS A 38 16.74 -21.09 17.96
N GLY A 39 17.61 -20.25 18.54
CA GLY A 39 18.69 -19.57 17.80
C GLY A 39 18.25 -18.26 17.14
N VAL A 40 16.98 -17.85 17.28
CA VAL A 40 16.47 -16.53 16.89
C VAL A 40 16.25 -15.68 18.15
N ILE A 41 16.82 -14.48 18.14
CA ILE A 41 16.58 -13.45 19.15
C ILE A 41 15.50 -12.52 18.62
N ALA A 42 14.43 -12.34 19.40
CA ALA A 42 13.33 -11.44 19.08
C ALA A 42 13.17 -10.34 20.15
N ARG A 43 12.86 -9.13 19.70
CA ARG A 43 12.48 -7.98 20.53
C ARG A 43 11.22 -7.37 19.95
N CYS A 44 10.15 -7.36 20.74
CA CYS A 44 8.88 -6.75 20.38
C CYS A 44 8.65 -5.54 21.27
N GLY A 45 8.00 -4.53 20.72
CA GLY A 45 7.69 -3.32 21.43
C GLY A 45 6.94 -2.33 20.58
N TYR A 46 6.77 -1.15 21.13
CA TYR A 46 6.23 -0.01 20.43
C TYR A 46 7.30 1.08 20.31
N LEU A 47 7.35 1.71 19.16
CA LEU A 47 7.89 3.05 19.03
C LEU A 47 6.90 4.04 19.64
N VAL A 48 7.36 4.84 20.61
CA VAL A 48 6.57 5.91 21.23
C VAL A 48 7.07 7.26 20.72
N VAL A 49 6.22 7.97 20.00
CA VAL A 49 6.51 9.23 19.30
C VAL A 49 5.31 10.17 19.36
N PRO A 50 5.49 11.49 19.13
CA PRO A 50 4.35 12.39 18.98
C PRO A 50 3.43 11.99 17.84
N GLU A 51 2.13 12.17 18.04
CA GLU A 51 1.14 12.07 16.96
C GLU A 51 1.45 13.11 15.87
N ASN A 52 1.69 14.35 16.28
CA ASN A 52 1.96 15.47 15.39
C ASN A 52 3.30 16.12 15.77
N ARG A 53 4.32 16.02 14.92
CA ARG A 53 5.65 16.56 15.21
C ARG A 53 5.71 18.09 15.27
N LYS A 54 4.70 18.79 14.73
CA LYS A 54 4.53 20.25 14.91
C LYS A 54 3.95 20.61 16.28
N ARG A 55 3.43 19.63 17.03
CA ARG A 55 2.83 19.78 18.36
C ARG A 55 3.28 18.62 19.27
N PRO A 56 4.60 18.48 19.54
CA PRO A 56 5.18 17.28 20.15
C PRO A 56 4.65 16.97 21.55
N ASP A 57 4.18 17.98 22.28
CA ASP A 57 3.71 17.84 23.67
C ASP A 57 2.21 17.52 23.81
N LYS A 58 1.48 17.38 22.69
CA LYS A 58 0.01 17.24 22.73
C LYS A 58 -0.49 15.81 22.87
N ALA A 59 0.07 14.88 22.12
CA ALA A 59 -0.36 13.49 22.10
C ALA A 59 0.81 12.60 21.67
N LEU A 60 0.93 11.43 22.29
CA LEU A 60 1.87 10.39 21.91
C LEU A 60 1.11 9.21 21.31
N ILE A 61 1.71 8.58 20.31
CA ILE A 61 1.23 7.34 19.70
C ILE A 61 2.24 6.22 19.92
N LYS A 62 1.77 4.98 19.84
CA LYS A 62 2.56 3.76 19.95
C LYS A 62 2.45 2.96 18.67
N ILE A 63 3.56 2.69 17.99
CA ILE A 63 3.59 1.97 16.71
C ILE A 63 4.33 0.64 16.91
N PRO A 64 3.69 -0.51 16.69
CA PRO A 64 4.29 -1.80 17.02
C PRO A 64 5.39 -2.17 16.03
N PHE A 65 6.43 -2.82 16.55
CA PHE A 65 7.48 -3.43 15.75
C PHE A 65 7.87 -4.80 16.31
N ILE A 66 8.41 -5.63 15.44
CA ILE A 66 9.06 -6.90 15.77
C ILE A 66 10.47 -6.84 15.17
N PHE A 67 11.50 -6.79 16.01
CA PHE A 67 12.90 -6.89 15.60
C PHE A 67 13.41 -8.31 15.87
N VAL A 68 13.96 -8.97 14.86
CA VAL A 68 14.52 -10.32 14.95
C VAL A 68 15.91 -10.40 14.32
N ARG A 69 16.75 -11.28 14.85
CA ARG A 69 18.05 -11.65 14.27
C ARG A 69 18.45 -13.06 14.70
N LYS A 70 19.35 -13.71 13.99
CA LYS A 70 20.00 -14.92 14.49
C LYS A 70 21.00 -14.58 15.59
N GLU A 71 21.27 -15.54 16.46
CA GLU A 71 22.43 -15.48 17.36
C GLU A 71 23.72 -15.25 16.53
N GLY A 72 24.65 -14.45 17.07
CA GLY A 72 25.87 -14.06 16.37
C GLY A 72 25.74 -12.97 15.28
N MET A 73 24.53 -12.64 14.81
CA MET A 73 24.34 -11.51 13.87
C MET A 73 24.44 -10.15 14.57
N ASP A 74 24.95 -9.15 13.84
CA ASP A 74 25.00 -7.75 14.27
C ASP A 74 23.57 -7.23 14.59
N SER A 75 23.45 -6.42 15.65
CA SER A 75 22.17 -5.88 16.11
C SER A 75 21.89 -4.45 15.67
N VAL A 76 22.85 -3.78 15.02
CA VAL A 76 22.79 -2.37 14.62
C VAL A 76 23.21 -2.13 13.16
N ARG A 77 23.84 -3.09 12.48
CA ARG A 77 24.21 -3.02 11.05
C ARG A 77 23.55 -4.14 10.25
N ASN A 78 23.42 -3.92 8.94
CA ASN A 78 22.78 -4.84 8.00
C ASN A 78 21.39 -5.28 8.48
N ILE A 79 20.59 -4.31 8.94
CA ILE A 79 19.21 -4.56 9.38
C ILE A 79 18.27 -4.20 8.23
N SER A 80 17.33 -5.08 7.91
CA SER A 80 16.27 -4.79 6.94
C SER A 80 15.00 -4.38 7.67
N LEU A 81 14.39 -3.26 7.31
CA LEU A 81 13.08 -2.86 7.82
C LEU A 81 12.04 -3.02 6.73
N TYR A 82 10.98 -3.78 7.01
CA TYR A 82 9.88 -4.02 6.10
C TYR A 82 8.59 -3.40 6.62
N THR A 83 7.87 -2.79 5.69
CA THR A 83 6.46 -2.42 5.88
C THR A 83 5.63 -2.91 4.70
N THR A 84 4.47 -3.47 5.00
CA THR A 84 3.51 -3.91 3.98
C THR A 84 2.80 -2.73 3.31
N GLY A 85 2.01 -3.01 2.29
CA GLY A 85 1.24 -2.03 1.52
C GLY A 85 -0.06 -1.57 2.19
N GLY A 86 -1.05 -1.29 1.35
CA GLY A 86 -2.34 -0.71 1.74
C GLY A 86 -2.50 0.67 1.14
N PRO A 87 -2.20 1.77 1.87
CA PRO A 87 -1.89 1.90 3.30
C PRO A 87 -2.96 1.30 4.24
N GLY A 88 -2.62 1.22 5.52
CA GLY A 88 -3.54 0.81 6.60
C GLY A 88 -3.43 -0.65 7.05
N TYR A 89 -2.73 -1.50 6.28
CA TYR A 89 -2.48 -2.87 6.71
C TYR A 89 -1.39 -2.94 7.78
N SER A 90 -1.62 -3.78 8.79
CA SER A 90 -0.61 -4.09 9.81
C SER A 90 0.41 -5.09 9.31
N THR A 91 1.69 -4.69 9.27
CA THR A 91 2.82 -5.57 8.92
C THR A 91 3.00 -6.69 9.94
N THR A 92 2.76 -6.39 11.22
CA THR A 92 2.97 -7.30 12.35
C THR A 92 1.76 -8.21 12.65
N SER A 93 0.58 -7.95 12.09
CA SER A 93 -0.63 -8.78 12.34
C SER A 93 -0.56 -10.17 11.72
N GLY A 94 0.09 -10.33 10.56
CA GLY A 94 0.19 -11.63 9.87
C GLY A 94 1.30 -12.55 10.39
N ILE A 95 2.12 -12.10 11.33
CA ILE A 95 3.28 -12.86 11.81
C ILE A 95 2.85 -13.70 13.01
N SER A 96 2.69 -15.01 12.80
CA SER A 96 2.38 -15.98 13.86
C SER A 96 3.62 -16.69 14.41
N GLY A 97 4.72 -16.69 13.65
CA GLY A 97 6.01 -17.22 14.08
C GLY A 97 7.17 -16.81 13.20
N ILE A 98 8.38 -16.94 13.76
CA ILE A 98 9.65 -16.63 13.12
C ILE A 98 10.58 -17.83 13.29
N THR A 99 11.13 -18.26 12.15
CA THR A 99 12.17 -19.29 12.03
C THR A 99 13.49 -18.66 11.63
N ALA A 100 14.59 -19.40 11.71
CA ALA A 100 15.90 -18.99 11.21
C ALA A 100 15.90 -18.71 9.69
N ASN A 101 14.90 -19.20 8.95
CA ASN A 101 14.76 -18.95 7.51
C ASN A 101 13.72 -17.88 7.17
N SER A 102 13.12 -17.23 8.18
CA SER A 102 12.06 -16.24 7.96
C SER A 102 12.59 -14.91 7.40
N GLY A 103 11.88 -14.41 6.38
CA GLY A 103 12.02 -13.05 5.87
C GLY A 103 13.43 -12.72 5.40
N PHE A 104 13.96 -11.61 5.89
CA PHE A 104 15.27 -11.07 5.52
C PHE A 104 16.41 -11.59 6.41
N LEU A 105 16.17 -12.60 7.26
CA LEU A 105 17.17 -13.14 8.18
C LEU A 105 18.38 -13.79 7.47
N LYS A 106 18.31 -14.04 6.17
CA LYS A 106 19.48 -14.43 5.39
C LYS A 106 20.45 -13.28 5.08
N TYR A 107 19.99 -12.03 5.19
CA TYR A 107 20.79 -10.83 4.90
C TYR A 107 21.23 -10.05 6.15
N GLY A 108 20.78 -10.48 7.33
CA GLY A 108 21.07 -9.84 8.62
C GLY A 108 19.85 -9.78 9.52
N GLY A 109 19.78 -8.78 10.41
CA GLY A 109 18.59 -8.58 11.24
C GLY A 109 17.39 -8.08 10.43
N PHE A 110 16.19 -8.28 10.94
CA PHE A 110 14.95 -7.90 10.27
C PHE A 110 13.97 -7.23 11.24
N ILE A 111 13.33 -6.16 10.78
CA ILE A 111 12.28 -5.44 11.50
C ILE A 111 11.00 -5.49 10.67
N ALA A 112 9.95 -6.08 11.22
CA ALA A 112 8.60 -5.83 10.75
C ALA A 112 8.05 -4.62 11.52
N PHE A 113 7.66 -3.57 10.79
CA PHE A 113 7.16 -2.33 11.39
C PHE A 113 5.78 -1.99 10.84
N ASP A 114 4.87 -1.62 11.72
CA ASP A 114 3.57 -1.12 11.33
C ASP A 114 3.63 0.37 10.94
N GLN A 115 2.61 0.82 10.23
CA GLN A 115 2.37 2.25 10.01
C GLN A 115 1.59 2.81 11.21
N ARG A 116 1.72 4.11 11.50
CA ARG A 116 0.86 4.77 12.50
C ARG A 116 -0.62 4.56 12.19
N GLY A 117 -1.44 4.31 13.22
CA GLY A 117 -2.90 4.16 13.08
C GLY A 117 -3.38 2.81 12.51
N THR A 118 -2.50 1.84 12.26
CA THR A 118 -2.89 0.46 11.90
C THR A 118 -3.58 -0.26 13.07
N LYS A 119 -4.16 -1.43 12.81
CA LYS A 119 -4.96 -2.21 13.78
C LYS A 119 -4.29 -2.43 15.14
N LYS A 120 -2.96 -2.59 15.17
CA LYS A 120 -2.17 -2.82 16.39
C LYS A 120 -1.49 -1.55 16.94
N ALA A 121 -1.58 -0.42 16.24
CA ALA A 121 -1.09 0.85 16.76
C ALA A 121 -2.03 1.41 17.83
N ILE A 122 -1.50 2.30 18.69
CA ILE A 122 -2.26 2.99 19.71
C ILE A 122 -2.10 4.50 19.50
N PRO A 123 -3.17 5.24 19.14
CA PRO A 123 -4.50 4.71 18.82
C PRO A 123 -4.52 3.97 17.47
N SER A 124 -5.50 3.08 17.33
CA SER A 124 -5.87 2.46 16.05
C SER A 124 -6.95 3.30 15.39
N LEU A 125 -6.83 3.55 14.08
CA LEU A 125 -7.83 4.28 13.30
C LEU A 125 -8.86 3.34 12.63
N ASP A 126 -9.06 2.16 13.21
CA ASP A 126 -9.98 1.19 12.64
C ASP A 126 -11.44 1.68 12.64
N CYS A 127 -12.19 1.29 11.61
CA CYS A 127 -13.56 1.71 11.35
C CYS A 127 -14.49 0.49 11.20
N PRO A 128 -14.77 -0.26 12.28
CA PRO A 128 -15.67 -1.42 12.23
C PRO A 128 -17.06 -1.06 11.69
N GLU A 129 -17.52 0.18 11.87
CA GLU A 129 -18.81 0.65 11.37
C GLU A 129 -18.94 0.49 9.84
N ILE A 130 -17.83 0.57 9.11
CA ILE A 130 -17.82 0.48 7.64
C ILE A 130 -17.93 -0.98 7.20
N GLU A 131 -17.25 -1.90 7.88
CA GLU A 131 -17.37 -3.33 7.60
C GLU A 131 -18.81 -3.80 7.83
N GLU A 132 -19.41 -3.40 8.96
CA GLU A 132 -20.81 -3.65 9.27
C GLU A 132 -21.74 -3.06 8.20
N ALA A 133 -21.47 -1.83 7.73
CA ALA A 133 -22.27 -1.19 6.68
C ALA A 133 -22.20 -1.94 5.34
N ILE A 134 -21.03 -2.46 4.96
CA ILE A 134 -20.87 -3.26 3.74
C ILE A 134 -21.65 -4.57 3.87
N GLN A 135 -21.49 -5.32 4.96
CA GLN A 135 -22.23 -6.56 5.19
C GLN A 135 -23.74 -6.32 5.20
N ARG A 136 -24.18 -5.27 5.90
CA ARG A 136 -25.58 -4.86 5.96
C ARG A 136 -26.15 -4.50 4.58
N SER A 137 -25.36 -3.89 3.70
CA SER A 137 -25.81 -3.56 2.34
C SER A 137 -26.25 -4.80 1.55
N TYR A 138 -25.56 -5.93 1.74
CA TYR A 138 -25.89 -7.22 1.14
C TYR A 138 -27.08 -7.90 1.82
N VAL A 139 -27.10 -7.90 3.16
CA VAL A 139 -28.18 -8.54 3.95
C VAL A 139 -29.52 -7.85 3.69
N GLU A 140 -29.54 -6.52 3.68
CA GLU A 140 -30.76 -5.72 3.55
C GLU A 140 -31.05 -5.30 2.09
N ASN A 141 -30.17 -5.65 1.14
CA ASN A 141 -30.24 -5.22 -0.27
C ASN A 141 -30.36 -3.68 -0.41
N LEU A 142 -29.59 -2.95 0.39
CA LEU A 142 -29.53 -1.48 0.41
C LEU A 142 -28.35 -0.94 -0.39
N SER A 143 -28.38 0.36 -0.68
CA SER A 143 -27.26 1.08 -1.30
C SER A 143 -26.00 0.99 -0.42
N ARG A 144 -24.99 0.25 -0.90
CA ARG A 144 -23.68 0.15 -0.26
C ARG A 144 -23.05 1.53 -0.07
N ASP A 145 -23.01 2.35 -1.11
CA ASP A 145 -22.42 3.70 -1.06
C ASP A 145 -23.05 4.56 0.03
N SER A 146 -24.38 4.56 0.13
CA SER A 146 -25.10 5.36 1.13
C SER A 146 -24.80 4.90 2.56
N LEU A 147 -24.79 3.58 2.80
CA LEU A 147 -24.47 3.02 4.12
C LEU A 147 -23.01 3.27 4.50
N VAL A 148 -22.08 3.09 3.56
CA VAL A 148 -20.65 3.35 3.78
C VAL A 148 -20.40 4.82 4.11
N LEU A 149 -21.04 5.77 3.41
CA LEU A 149 -20.88 7.21 3.73
C LEU A 149 -21.40 7.57 5.12
N LEU A 150 -22.50 6.96 5.57
CA LEU A 150 -23.00 7.13 6.94
C LEU A 150 -22.01 6.55 7.96
N ALA A 151 -21.47 5.36 7.69
CA ALA A 151 -20.48 4.71 8.54
C ALA A 151 -19.18 5.52 8.64
N VAL A 152 -18.67 6.06 7.53
CA VAL A 152 -17.47 6.92 7.50
C VAL A 152 -17.66 8.13 8.42
N LYS A 153 -18.83 8.79 8.37
CA LYS A 153 -19.15 9.91 9.26
C LYS A 153 -19.20 9.48 10.74
N ALA A 154 -19.76 8.31 11.02
CA ALA A 154 -19.81 7.75 12.37
C ALA A 154 -18.41 7.42 12.91
N SER A 155 -17.59 6.69 12.14
CA SER A 155 -16.22 6.35 12.54
C SER A 155 -15.37 7.60 12.75
N ARG A 156 -15.45 8.58 11.83
CA ARG A 156 -14.76 9.86 12.00
C ARG A 156 -15.18 10.54 13.31
N LYS A 157 -16.48 10.64 13.58
CA LYS A 157 -16.99 11.26 14.81
C LYS A 157 -16.43 10.55 16.06
N ARG A 158 -16.46 9.22 16.09
CA ARG A 158 -15.93 8.41 17.20
C ARG A 158 -14.43 8.62 17.40
N ILE A 159 -13.65 8.64 16.32
CA ILE A 159 -12.20 8.80 16.38
C ILE A 159 -11.84 10.24 16.78
N SER A 160 -12.42 11.26 16.16
CA SER A 160 -12.16 12.66 16.52
C SER A 160 -12.61 13.01 17.95
N ALA A 161 -13.64 12.36 18.49
CA ALA A 161 -14.07 12.56 19.88
C ALA A 161 -13.01 12.12 20.91
N GLN A 162 -12.04 11.28 20.51
CA GLN A 162 -10.90 10.89 21.34
C GLN A 162 -9.74 11.91 21.29
N GLY A 163 -9.91 13.02 20.57
CA GLY A 163 -8.87 14.04 20.40
C GLY A 163 -7.80 13.71 19.36
N ILE A 164 -7.98 12.62 18.60
CA ILE A 164 -7.05 12.13 17.58
C ILE A 164 -7.00 13.08 16.39
N ASP A 165 -5.79 13.52 16.03
CA ASP A 165 -5.55 14.37 14.85
C ASP A 165 -5.42 13.52 13.58
N LEU A 166 -6.56 13.24 12.94
CA LEU A 166 -6.62 12.47 11.69
C LEU A 166 -5.72 13.02 10.56
N SER A 167 -5.37 14.31 10.59
CA SER A 167 -4.50 14.93 9.59
C SER A 167 -3.01 14.67 9.84
N SER A 168 -2.65 14.01 10.94
CA SER A 168 -1.28 13.61 11.27
C SER A 168 -0.94 12.17 10.86
N TYR A 169 -1.84 11.48 10.17
CA TYR A 169 -1.65 10.11 9.69
C TYR A 169 -1.32 10.13 8.20
N THR A 170 -0.09 10.54 7.90
CA THR A 170 0.40 10.79 6.54
C THR A 170 1.70 10.00 6.28
N THR A 171 2.07 9.85 5.01
CA THR A 171 3.32 9.23 4.57
C THR A 171 4.53 9.99 5.11
N THR A 172 4.46 11.32 5.17
CA THR A 172 5.53 12.18 5.70
C THR A 172 5.82 11.87 7.17
N GLU A 173 4.78 11.83 8.00
CA GLU A 173 4.92 11.50 9.42
C GLU A 173 5.33 10.02 9.63
N SER A 174 4.82 9.11 8.79
CA SER A 174 5.24 7.70 8.81
C SER A 174 6.72 7.51 8.44
N ALA A 175 7.26 8.33 7.53
CA ALA A 175 8.68 8.30 7.17
C ALA A 175 9.56 8.75 8.34
N ALA A 176 9.11 9.75 9.10
CA ALA A 176 9.79 10.18 10.31
C ALA A 176 9.70 9.14 11.43
N ASP A 177 8.63 8.34 11.50
CA ASP A 177 8.52 7.21 12.43
C ASP A 177 9.59 6.13 12.17
N ILE A 178 9.85 5.81 10.89
CA ILE A 178 10.93 4.88 10.51
C ILE A 178 12.28 5.43 10.97
N ASN A 179 12.53 6.72 10.80
CA ASN A 179 13.75 7.35 11.28
C ASN A 179 13.86 7.32 12.81
N ASP A 180 12.77 7.61 13.51
CA ASP A 180 12.73 7.57 14.97
C ASP A 180 12.95 6.17 15.53
N LEU A 181 12.39 5.14 14.89
CA LEU A 181 12.67 3.75 15.23
C LEU A 181 14.14 3.40 15.07
N LYS A 182 14.75 3.81 13.94
CA LYS A 182 16.19 3.63 13.68
C LYS A 182 17.02 4.26 14.79
N LEU A 183 16.73 5.50 15.16
CA LEU A 183 17.45 6.23 16.21
C LEU A 183 17.25 5.60 17.59
N ALA A 184 16.00 5.28 17.96
CA ALA A 184 15.67 4.69 19.27
C ALA A 184 16.29 3.29 19.46
N LEU A 185 16.38 2.49 18.40
CA LEU A 185 17.07 1.19 18.39
C LEU A 185 18.58 1.30 18.16
N LYS A 186 19.12 2.51 17.94
CA LYS A 186 20.54 2.79 17.64
C LYS A 186 21.05 2.02 16.42
N ILE A 187 20.19 1.84 15.42
CA ILE A 187 20.54 1.17 14.16
C ILE A 187 21.38 2.12 13.32
N GLN A 188 22.54 1.65 12.90
CA GLN A 188 23.52 2.40 12.10
C GLN A 188 23.29 2.24 10.61
N SER A 189 22.77 1.10 10.16
CA SER A 189 22.47 0.87 8.74
C SER A 189 21.16 0.12 8.51
N LEU A 190 20.27 0.69 7.70
CA LEU A 190 19.02 0.07 7.27
C LEU A 190 19.00 -0.21 5.77
N THR A 191 18.52 -1.40 5.41
CA THR A 191 17.91 -1.63 4.08
C THR A 191 16.41 -1.47 4.23
N LEU A 192 15.82 -0.58 3.43
CA LEU A 192 14.39 -0.31 3.50
C LEU A 192 13.66 -1.16 2.48
N VAL A 193 12.70 -1.96 2.95
CA VAL A 193 11.92 -2.89 2.14
C VAL A 193 10.46 -2.45 2.14
N GLY A 194 9.92 -2.15 0.95
CA GLY A 194 8.54 -1.67 0.82
C GLY A 194 7.76 -2.45 -0.22
N LEU A 195 6.53 -2.84 0.12
CA LEU A 195 5.54 -3.38 -0.81
C LEU A 195 4.49 -2.33 -1.13
N SER A 196 4.11 -2.17 -2.41
CA SER A 196 2.96 -1.35 -2.81
C SER A 196 3.10 0.11 -2.35
N TYR A 197 2.09 0.67 -1.67
CA TYR A 197 2.16 1.95 -0.95
C TYR A 197 3.47 2.18 -0.21
N SER A 198 3.99 1.16 0.48
CA SER A 198 5.22 1.30 1.25
C SER A 198 6.46 1.53 0.39
N GLY A 199 6.39 1.23 -0.91
CA GLY A 199 7.40 1.68 -1.86
C GLY A 199 7.56 3.20 -1.88
N GLY A 200 6.44 3.93 -1.93
CA GLY A 200 6.40 5.38 -1.80
C GLY A 200 6.86 5.87 -0.43
N LEU A 201 6.51 5.15 0.63
CA LEU A 201 7.00 5.43 1.99
C LEU A 201 8.54 5.31 2.07
N MET A 202 9.14 4.24 1.53
CA MET A 202 10.60 4.09 1.54
C MET A 202 11.30 5.16 0.71
N LEU A 203 10.71 5.56 -0.42
CA LEU A 203 11.19 6.71 -1.18
C LEU A 203 11.12 8.00 -0.35
N LYS A 204 10.05 8.21 0.42
CA LYS A 204 9.93 9.37 1.33
C LYS A 204 11.01 9.35 2.42
N VAL A 205 11.30 8.19 3.02
CA VAL A 205 12.42 8.05 3.98
C VAL A 205 13.75 8.36 3.30
N ALA A 206 14.01 7.82 2.10
CA ALA A 206 15.23 8.08 1.36
C ALA A 206 15.43 9.55 0.99
N LYS A 207 14.34 10.32 0.85
CA LYS A 207 14.37 11.77 0.62
C LYS A 207 14.60 12.57 1.90
N ASN A 208 13.86 12.25 2.95
CA ASN A 208 13.76 13.09 4.15
C ASN A 208 14.76 12.70 5.25
N HIS A 209 15.17 11.43 5.29
CA HIS A 209 16.01 10.84 6.33
C HIS A 209 17.03 9.85 5.73
N PRO A 210 17.88 10.26 4.77
CA PRO A 210 18.80 9.37 4.05
C PRO A 210 19.92 8.78 4.93
N GLU A 211 20.20 9.37 6.09
CA GLU A 211 21.35 9.00 6.92
C GLU A 211 21.24 7.55 7.39
N GLY A 212 22.27 6.74 7.13
CA GLY A 212 22.27 5.34 7.52
C GLY A 212 21.33 4.44 6.69
N ILE A 213 20.78 4.92 5.57
CA ILE A 213 20.07 4.06 4.62
C ILE A 213 21.06 3.49 3.60
N LYS A 214 21.21 2.17 3.58
CA LYS A 214 22.17 1.43 2.73
C LYS A 214 21.62 1.15 1.33
N ALA A 215 20.37 0.70 1.27
CA ALA A 215 19.71 0.33 0.02
C ALA A 215 18.19 0.38 0.16
N LEU A 216 17.49 0.44 -0.97
CA LEU A 216 16.04 0.25 -1.06
C LEU A 216 15.73 -1.06 -1.78
N VAL A 217 14.72 -1.79 -1.32
CA VAL A 217 14.20 -3.00 -1.96
C VAL A 217 12.69 -2.83 -2.10
N LEU A 218 12.24 -2.54 -3.31
CA LEU A 218 10.90 -2.04 -3.60
C LEU A 218 10.15 -3.06 -4.45
N ASN A 219 9.11 -3.69 -3.87
CA ASN A 219 8.28 -4.69 -4.56
C ASN A 219 6.96 -4.04 -4.97
N SER A 220 6.69 -3.96 -6.27
CA SER A 220 5.55 -3.26 -6.86
C SER A 220 5.31 -1.87 -6.24
N PRO A 221 6.31 -0.96 -6.21
CA PRO A 221 6.18 0.31 -5.50
C PRO A 221 5.16 1.26 -6.12
N LEU A 222 4.31 1.85 -5.28
CA LEU A 222 3.49 3.01 -5.62
C LEU A 222 4.23 4.31 -5.23
N PRO A 223 4.71 5.12 -6.19
CA PRO A 223 5.34 6.40 -5.86
C PRO A 223 4.31 7.44 -5.39
N GLY A 224 4.58 8.15 -4.30
CA GLY A 224 3.66 9.18 -3.79
C GLY A 224 3.47 10.40 -4.71
N PHE A 225 4.36 10.59 -5.69
CA PHE A 225 4.38 11.73 -6.60
C PHE A 225 3.53 11.57 -7.87
N VAL A 226 2.86 10.42 -8.07
CA VAL A 226 1.86 10.28 -9.14
C VAL A 226 0.47 10.55 -8.61
N ASN A 227 -0.45 10.95 -9.49
CA ASN A 227 -1.88 10.98 -9.18
C ASN A 227 -2.43 9.59 -9.48
N TYR A 228 -2.63 8.78 -8.45
CA TYR A 228 -2.88 7.34 -8.61
C TYR A 228 -4.27 7.07 -9.20
N GLU A 229 -5.27 7.81 -8.76
CA GLU A 229 -6.69 7.65 -9.12
C GLU A 229 -6.96 8.09 -10.56
N GLU A 230 -6.18 9.05 -11.07
CA GLU A 230 -6.21 9.46 -12.48
C GLU A 230 -5.70 8.37 -13.44
N HIS A 231 -5.06 7.32 -12.90
CA HIS A 231 -4.56 6.18 -13.67
C HIS A 231 -5.27 4.87 -13.33
N GLY A 232 -6.22 4.86 -12.39
CA GLY A 232 -6.71 3.64 -11.77
C GLY A 232 -7.26 2.59 -12.74
N LEU A 233 -8.24 2.97 -13.56
CA LEU A 233 -8.84 2.05 -14.55
C LEU A 233 -7.86 1.72 -15.67
N ILE A 234 -6.95 2.65 -16.01
CA ILE A 234 -5.89 2.42 -16.99
C ILE A 234 -4.92 1.34 -16.49
N ASN A 235 -4.52 1.38 -15.22
CA ASN A 235 -3.65 0.37 -14.62
C ASN A 235 -4.28 -1.03 -14.68
N MET A 236 -5.56 -1.15 -14.31
CA MET A 236 -6.31 -2.41 -14.42
C MET A 236 -6.40 -2.87 -15.87
N ASN A 237 -6.70 -1.96 -16.80
CA ASN A 237 -6.80 -2.30 -18.21
C ASN A 237 -5.46 -2.80 -18.78
N GLU A 238 -4.34 -2.15 -18.46
CA GLU A 238 -3.01 -2.60 -18.93
C GLU A 238 -2.68 -4.02 -18.43
N ALA A 239 -3.03 -4.36 -17.19
CA ALA A 239 -2.88 -5.73 -16.69
C ALA A 239 -3.76 -6.73 -17.45
N LEU A 240 -5.01 -6.34 -17.78
CA LEU A 240 -5.89 -7.16 -18.61
C LEU A 240 -5.33 -7.34 -20.03
N GLU A 241 -4.80 -6.28 -20.64
CA GLU A 241 -4.17 -6.33 -21.96
C GLU A 241 -2.96 -7.28 -21.96
N GLN A 242 -2.14 -7.27 -20.90
CA GLN A 242 -1.05 -8.23 -20.75
C GLN A 242 -1.57 -9.68 -20.69
N ILE A 243 -2.67 -9.92 -19.96
CA ILE A 243 -3.30 -11.24 -19.88
C ILE A 243 -3.85 -11.67 -21.25
N PHE A 244 -4.53 -10.78 -21.99
CA PHE A 244 -5.04 -11.08 -23.32
C PHE A 244 -3.90 -11.36 -24.31
N ALA A 245 -2.80 -10.61 -24.25
CA ALA A 245 -1.62 -10.87 -25.06
C ALA A 245 -1.04 -12.26 -24.78
N ASN A 246 -0.95 -12.66 -23.51
CA ASN A 246 -0.49 -13.99 -23.12
C ASN A 246 -1.45 -15.09 -23.62
N VAL A 247 -2.76 -14.88 -23.57
CA VAL A 247 -3.75 -15.82 -24.12
C VAL A 247 -3.57 -16.00 -25.63
N ILE A 248 -3.32 -14.92 -26.38
CA ILE A 248 -3.06 -14.98 -27.82
C ILE A 248 -1.77 -15.77 -28.09
N ALA A 249 -0.71 -15.53 -27.32
CA ALA A 249 0.57 -16.22 -27.47
C ALA A 249 0.47 -17.73 -27.14
N ASP A 250 -0.16 -18.07 -26.03
CA ASP A 250 -0.09 -19.42 -25.45
C ASP A 250 -1.28 -20.32 -25.82
N SER A 251 -2.42 -19.73 -26.17
CA SER A 251 -3.70 -20.44 -26.28
C SER A 251 -4.54 -20.04 -27.49
N SER A 252 -3.94 -19.47 -28.54
CA SER A 252 -4.64 -19.03 -29.77
C SER A 252 -5.48 -20.10 -30.46
N LYS A 253 -5.15 -21.39 -30.30
CA LYS A 253 -5.91 -22.51 -30.87
C LYS A 253 -7.06 -23.01 -29.99
N ASN A 254 -7.18 -22.49 -28.77
CA ASN A 254 -8.24 -22.90 -27.86
C ASN A 254 -9.50 -22.08 -28.14
N GLU A 255 -10.50 -22.72 -28.78
CA GLU A 255 -11.78 -22.09 -29.13
C GLU A 255 -12.49 -21.44 -27.92
N ARG A 256 -12.24 -21.92 -26.69
CA ARG A 256 -12.78 -21.31 -25.46
C ARG A 256 -12.38 -19.84 -25.33
N TYR A 257 -11.15 -19.51 -25.71
CA TYR A 257 -10.55 -18.18 -25.53
C TYR A 257 -10.53 -17.36 -26.82
N LYS A 258 -11.17 -17.86 -27.89
CA LYS A 258 -11.32 -17.12 -29.13
C LYS A 258 -12.00 -15.78 -28.86
N ASP A 259 -11.34 -14.73 -29.30
CA ASP A 259 -11.79 -13.35 -29.17
C ASP A 259 -12.14 -12.91 -27.72
N LEU A 260 -11.47 -13.49 -26.72
CA LEU A 260 -11.78 -13.27 -25.31
C LEU A 260 -11.74 -11.78 -24.91
N ARG A 261 -10.80 -11.00 -25.48
CA ARG A 261 -10.68 -9.57 -25.24
C ARG A 261 -11.95 -8.82 -25.62
N ASN A 262 -12.43 -8.98 -26.85
CA ASN A 262 -13.62 -8.28 -27.32
C ASN A 262 -14.87 -8.77 -26.59
N ARG A 263 -14.99 -10.08 -26.36
CA ARG A 263 -16.10 -10.65 -25.57
C ARG A 263 -16.16 -10.09 -24.15
N PHE A 264 -15.00 -9.93 -23.49
CA PHE A 264 -14.92 -9.32 -22.16
C PHE A 264 -15.39 -7.86 -22.22
N GLN A 265 -14.84 -7.06 -23.14
CA GLN A 265 -15.16 -5.64 -23.27
C GLN A 265 -16.64 -5.43 -23.61
N GLU A 266 -17.19 -6.21 -24.53
CA GLU A 266 -18.60 -6.17 -24.92
C GLU A 266 -19.52 -6.56 -23.75
N TYR A 267 -19.25 -7.70 -23.11
CA TYR A 267 -20.06 -8.17 -21.98
C TYR A 267 -20.12 -7.13 -20.87
N PHE A 268 -18.95 -6.63 -20.41
CA PHE A 268 -18.90 -5.68 -19.30
C PHE A 268 -19.41 -4.29 -19.67
N SER A 269 -19.40 -3.90 -20.95
CA SER A 269 -20.07 -2.67 -21.39
C SER A 269 -21.61 -2.82 -21.35
N ASN A 270 -22.12 -3.98 -21.77
CA ASN A 270 -23.56 -4.24 -21.92
C ASN A 270 -24.29 -4.49 -20.59
N ILE A 271 -23.62 -5.01 -19.56
CA ILE A 271 -24.26 -5.29 -18.26
C ILE A 271 -24.34 -4.06 -17.32
N THR A 272 -24.06 -2.86 -17.82
CA THR A 272 -24.14 -1.63 -17.02
C THR A 272 -25.54 -1.44 -16.44
N GLY A 273 -25.66 -1.34 -15.11
CA GLY A 273 -26.94 -1.22 -14.42
C GLY A 273 -27.71 -2.54 -14.25
N GLN A 274 -27.28 -3.64 -14.90
CA GLN A 274 -27.89 -4.95 -14.73
C GLN A 274 -27.67 -5.48 -13.31
N ARG A 275 -28.69 -6.13 -12.76
CA ARG A 275 -28.64 -6.81 -11.47
C ARG A 275 -28.95 -8.28 -11.63
N PHE A 276 -28.12 -9.09 -10.98
CA PHE A 276 -28.28 -10.53 -10.88
C PHE A 276 -28.65 -10.90 -9.44
N THR A 277 -29.16 -12.11 -9.25
CA THR A 277 -29.48 -12.64 -7.93
C THR A 277 -28.88 -14.02 -7.74
N MET A 278 -28.55 -14.35 -6.49
CA MET A 278 -28.18 -15.70 -6.10
C MET A 278 -28.56 -15.99 -4.65
N LYS A 279 -28.71 -17.28 -4.33
CA LYS A 279 -28.72 -17.75 -2.95
C LYS A 279 -27.29 -17.89 -2.47
N TYR A 280 -26.97 -17.28 -1.33
CA TYR A 280 -25.66 -17.37 -0.69
C TYR A 280 -25.85 -17.83 0.75
N LEU A 281 -25.06 -18.80 1.20
CA LEU A 281 -25.05 -19.27 2.58
C LEU A 281 -23.78 -18.74 3.27
N PRO A 282 -23.87 -17.71 4.13
CA PRO A 282 -22.71 -17.24 4.87
C PRO A 282 -22.13 -18.35 5.75
N LYS A 283 -20.80 -18.41 5.83
CA LYS A 283 -20.11 -19.40 6.66
C LYS A 283 -20.60 -19.34 8.11
N GLY A 284 -20.96 -20.50 8.68
CA GLY A 284 -21.43 -20.60 10.06
C GLY A 284 -22.88 -20.15 10.28
N LYS A 285 -23.65 -19.88 9.22
CA LYS A 285 -25.10 -19.64 9.27
C LYS A 285 -25.86 -20.84 8.72
N THR A 286 -27.13 -20.95 9.10
CA THR A 286 -28.07 -21.99 8.61
C THR A 286 -28.93 -21.49 7.46
N ASP A 287 -29.25 -20.20 7.45
CA ASP A 287 -30.17 -19.60 6.49
C ASP A 287 -29.40 -18.96 5.34
N SER A 288 -29.88 -19.21 4.11
CA SER A 288 -29.35 -18.56 2.92
C SER A 288 -29.93 -17.16 2.74
N LEU A 289 -29.08 -16.22 2.32
CA LEU A 289 -29.43 -14.87 1.92
C LEU A 289 -29.72 -14.84 0.41
N MET A 290 -30.73 -14.07 0.00
CA MET A 290 -30.92 -13.69 -1.39
C MET A 290 -30.10 -12.42 -1.67
N ILE A 291 -28.98 -12.60 -2.37
CA ILE A 291 -28.03 -11.53 -2.66
C ILE A 291 -28.27 -10.96 -4.05
N ARG A 292 -28.29 -9.63 -4.15
CA ARG A 292 -28.19 -8.88 -5.41
C ARG A 292 -26.75 -8.47 -5.66
N TYR A 293 -26.27 -8.70 -6.87
CA TYR A 293 -24.93 -8.29 -7.32
C TYR A 293 -25.01 -7.77 -8.76
N GLY A 294 -23.94 -7.14 -9.24
CA GLY A 294 -23.88 -6.62 -10.60
C GLY A 294 -22.45 -6.58 -11.15
N LYS A 295 -22.23 -5.61 -12.04
CA LYS A 295 -20.94 -5.41 -12.71
C LYS A 295 -19.76 -5.37 -11.74
N ALA A 296 -19.88 -4.62 -10.64
CA ALA A 296 -18.77 -4.40 -9.72
C ALA A 296 -18.26 -5.71 -9.10
N GLU A 297 -19.16 -6.54 -8.55
CA GLU A 297 -18.76 -7.81 -7.94
C GLU A 297 -18.23 -8.82 -8.97
N LEU A 298 -18.71 -8.76 -10.22
CA LEU A 298 -18.18 -9.58 -11.32
C LEU A 298 -16.78 -9.13 -11.77
N LEU A 299 -16.51 -7.83 -11.75
CA LEU A 299 -15.17 -7.29 -12.00
C LEU A 299 -14.24 -7.60 -10.83
N ASP A 300 -14.68 -7.49 -9.58
CA ASP A 300 -13.90 -7.90 -8.40
C ASP A 300 -13.44 -9.36 -8.52
N ALA A 301 -14.35 -10.26 -8.93
CA ALA A 301 -14.04 -11.67 -9.17
C ALA A 301 -12.92 -11.93 -10.20
N ILE A 302 -12.68 -10.99 -11.10
CA ILE A 302 -11.63 -11.04 -12.14
C ILE A 302 -10.39 -10.29 -11.69
N ILE A 303 -10.53 -9.03 -11.23
CA ILE A 303 -9.40 -8.16 -10.89
C ILE A 303 -8.68 -8.65 -9.62
N ASP A 304 -9.41 -9.06 -8.58
CA ASP A 304 -8.80 -9.60 -7.35
C ASP A 304 -8.09 -10.94 -7.61
N ARG A 305 -8.42 -11.61 -8.71
CA ARG A 305 -7.79 -12.86 -9.15
C ARG A 305 -6.47 -12.64 -9.88
N ILE A 306 -6.16 -11.40 -10.27
CA ILE A 306 -4.87 -11.01 -10.85
C ILE A 306 -3.84 -10.93 -9.71
N ASP A 307 -3.46 -12.10 -9.20
CA ASP A 307 -2.41 -12.28 -8.21
C ASP A 307 -1.43 -13.39 -8.62
N ASN A 308 -0.28 -13.46 -7.95
CA ASN A 308 0.79 -14.39 -8.29
C ASN A 308 0.45 -15.90 -8.19
N SER A 309 -0.64 -16.26 -7.50
CA SER A 309 -1.11 -17.64 -7.32
C SER A 309 -2.25 -18.01 -8.28
N ARG A 310 -3.08 -17.04 -8.67
CA ARG A 310 -4.31 -17.25 -9.43
C ARG A 310 -4.27 -16.67 -10.86
N LEU A 311 -3.23 -15.92 -11.25
CA LEU A 311 -3.11 -15.26 -12.57
C LEU A 311 -3.46 -16.17 -13.75
N ARG A 312 -2.97 -17.41 -13.75
CA ARG A 312 -3.22 -18.40 -14.83
C ARG A 312 -4.70 -18.78 -15.00
N SER A 313 -5.51 -18.62 -13.95
CA SER A 313 -6.94 -18.93 -13.98
C SER A 313 -7.80 -17.78 -14.50
N VAL A 314 -7.27 -16.56 -14.60
CA VAL A 314 -8.03 -15.36 -14.96
C VAL A 314 -8.79 -15.51 -16.28
N PRO A 315 -8.16 -15.97 -17.40
CA PRO A 315 -8.89 -16.15 -18.66
C PRO A 315 -10.04 -17.16 -18.58
N PHE A 316 -9.88 -18.22 -17.79
CA PHE A 316 -10.91 -19.21 -17.55
C PHE A 316 -12.12 -18.59 -16.84
N VAL A 317 -11.87 -17.80 -15.79
CA VAL A 317 -12.92 -17.14 -15.00
C VAL A 317 -13.63 -16.06 -15.80
N MET A 318 -12.93 -15.30 -16.64
CA MET A 318 -13.55 -14.38 -17.60
C MET A 318 -14.56 -15.10 -18.48
N ASP A 319 -14.17 -16.23 -19.10
CA ASP A 319 -15.07 -17.00 -19.97
C ASP A 319 -16.28 -17.56 -19.21
N GLU A 320 -16.09 -18.04 -17.98
CA GLU A 320 -17.20 -18.50 -17.14
C GLU A 320 -18.18 -17.37 -16.80
N ILE A 321 -17.68 -16.20 -16.42
CA ILE A 321 -18.52 -15.03 -16.12
C ILE A 321 -19.29 -14.58 -17.36
N ILE A 322 -18.64 -14.49 -18.52
CA ILE A 322 -19.29 -14.12 -19.79
C ILE A 322 -20.41 -15.11 -20.15
N LYS A 323 -20.27 -16.39 -19.79
CA LYS A 323 -21.28 -17.44 -20.02
C LYS A 323 -22.41 -17.47 -18.98
N GLY A 324 -22.37 -16.61 -17.96
CA GLY A 324 -23.38 -16.56 -16.90
C GLY A 324 -23.09 -17.44 -15.69
N ASN A 325 -21.94 -18.13 -15.64
CA ASN A 325 -21.56 -19.03 -14.54
C ASN A 325 -20.97 -18.24 -13.36
N HIS A 326 -21.75 -17.32 -12.78
CA HIS A 326 -21.26 -16.36 -11.78
C HIS A 326 -21.10 -16.95 -10.37
N SER A 327 -21.95 -17.90 -10.00
CA SER A 327 -22.19 -18.30 -8.60
C SER A 327 -20.91 -18.67 -7.81
N PRO A 328 -19.97 -19.48 -8.33
CA PRO A 328 -18.76 -19.83 -7.59
C PRO A 328 -17.89 -18.60 -7.26
N TYR A 329 -17.79 -17.67 -8.22
CA TYR A 329 -16.91 -16.51 -8.11
C TYR A 329 -17.51 -15.39 -7.26
N ILE A 330 -18.83 -15.18 -7.36
CA ILE A 330 -19.52 -14.26 -6.46
C ILE A 330 -19.54 -14.83 -5.04
N THR A 331 -19.63 -16.15 -4.86
CA THR A 331 -19.48 -16.77 -3.52
C THR A 331 -18.12 -16.47 -2.92
N GLU A 332 -17.04 -16.48 -3.72
CA GLU A 332 -15.69 -16.11 -3.26
C GLU A 332 -15.63 -14.65 -2.77
N ILE A 333 -16.19 -13.71 -3.53
CA ILE A 333 -16.28 -12.29 -3.14
C ILE A 333 -17.09 -12.12 -1.85
N LEU A 334 -18.27 -12.75 -1.76
CA LEU A 334 -19.14 -12.66 -0.59
C LEU A 334 -18.48 -13.29 0.65
N ASN A 335 -17.76 -14.40 0.50
CA ASN A 335 -17.00 -14.98 1.61
C ASN A 335 -15.98 -13.98 2.18
N GLY A 336 -15.31 -13.20 1.34
CA GLY A 336 -14.42 -12.11 1.76
C GLY A 336 -15.18 -11.03 2.53
N VAL A 337 -16.29 -10.53 1.97
CA VAL A 337 -17.12 -9.49 2.60
C VAL A 337 -17.61 -9.90 4.00
N PHE A 338 -18.13 -11.12 4.16
CA PHE A 338 -18.68 -11.60 5.42
C PHE A 338 -17.62 -12.10 6.42
N SER A 339 -16.39 -12.35 5.96
CA SER A 339 -15.26 -12.67 6.86
C SER A 339 -14.56 -11.42 7.39
N GLY A 340 -14.71 -10.28 6.70
CA GLY A 340 -14.05 -9.03 7.06
C GLY A 340 -12.57 -9.01 6.72
N ASP A 341 -11.93 -7.87 7.05
CA ASP A 341 -10.49 -7.70 6.92
C ASP A 341 -9.88 -7.26 8.27
N PRO A 342 -9.47 -8.23 9.11
CA PRO A 342 -8.92 -7.92 10.42
C PRO A 342 -7.54 -7.23 10.33
N GLY A 343 -6.89 -7.22 9.16
CA GLY A 343 -5.57 -6.64 8.96
C GLY A 343 -5.58 -5.15 8.60
N LEU A 344 -6.69 -4.63 8.07
CA LEU A 344 -6.79 -3.29 7.48
C LEU A 344 -7.45 -2.26 8.41
N SER A 345 -6.73 -1.20 8.75
CA SER A 345 -7.30 0.00 9.38
C SER A 345 -7.79 1.00 8.32
N LEU A 346 -9.10 1.08 8.13
CA LEU A 346 -9.71 1.95 7.11
C LEU A 346 -9.51 3.44 7.40
N GLY A 347 -9.58 3.89 8.66
CA GLY A 347 -9.36 5.30 8.97
C GLY A 347 -7.93 5.75 8.69
N MET A 348 -6.94 4.87 8.91
CA MET A 348 -5.56 5.15 8.52
C MET A 348 -5.43 5.28 7.00
N ARG A 349 -6.04 4.33 6.26
CA ARG A 349 -6.09 4.37 4.79
C ARG A 349 -6.71 5.67 4.29
N TYR A 350 -7.85 6.09 4.85
CA TYR A 350 -8.55 7.31 4.45
C TYR A 350 -7.73 8.55 4.77
N SER A 351 -7.07 8.62 5.92
CA SER A 351 -6.21 9.77 6.25
C SER A 351 -5.09 9.95 5.22
N VAL A 352 -4.43 8.88 4.78
CA VAL A 352 -3.37 8.96 3.77
C VAL A 352 -3.94 9.32 2.39
N TYR A 353 -4.92 8.56 1.87
CA TYR A 353 -5.45 8.81 0.53
C TYR A 353 -6.10 10.19 0.40
N CYS A 354 -6.86 10.63 1.41
CA CYS A 354 -7.54 11.91 1.36
C CYS A 354 -6.59 13.10 1.51
N SER A 355 -5.44 12.95 2.17
CA SER A 355 -4.46 14.04 2.30
C SER A 355 -3.47 14.10 1.13
N GLU A 356 -3.23 13.00 0.41
CA GLU A 356 -2.12 12.88 -0.54
C GLU A 356 -2.51 12.53 -1.98
N GLN A 357 -3.58 11.76 -2.17
CA GLN A 357 -3.96 11.24 -3.48
C GLN A 357 -5.20 11.97 -4.00
N ILE A 358 -6.33 11.83 -3.30
CA ILE A 358 -7.60 12.47 -3.67
C ILE A 358 -7.51 14.00 -3.62
N ALA A 359 -6.75 14.56 -2.67
CA ALA A 359 -6.53 16.01 -2.56
C ALA A 359 -5.86 16.62 -3.80
N TYR A 360 -5.17 15.81 -4.61
CA TYR A 360 -4.35 16.23 -5.73
C TYR A 360 -4.83 15.68 -7.08
N SER A 361 -5.87 14.85 -7.08
CA SER A 361 -6.43 14.27 -8.29
C SER A 361 -7.41 15.23 -8.98
N ASP A 362 -7.43 15.22 -10.30
CA ASP A 362 -8.46 15.87 -11.12
C ASP A 362 -9.67 14.94 -11.33
N PRO A 363 -10.85 15.27 -10.76
CA PRO A 363 -12.07 14.48 -10.95
C PRO A 363 -12.49 14.33 -12.42
N ALA A 364 -12.15 15.28 -13.29
CA ALA A 364 -12.46 15.20 -14.72
C ALA A 364 -11.62 14.12 -15.41
N LEU A 365 -10.35 13.94 -15.03
CA LEU A 365 -9.50 12.88 -15.54
C LEU A 365 -9.92 11.51 -15.01
N ILE A 366 -10.36 11.44 -13.75
CA ILE A 366 -10.96 10.22 -13.19
C ILE A 366 -12.21 9.82 -14.00
N ALA A 367 -13.14 10.76 -14.22
CA ALA A 367 -14.35 10.50 -14.98
C ALA A 367 -14.10 10.20 -16.47
N LEU A 368 -13.02 10.75 -17.06
CA LEU A 368 -12.65 10.48 -18.44
C LEU A 368 -12.26 9.02 -18.67
N GLN A 369 -11.64 8.36 -17.68
CA GLN A 369 -11.28 6.94 -17.79
C GLN A 369 -12.49 6.05 -18.04
N GLU A 370 -13.63 6.31 -17.41
CA GLU A 370 -14.88 5.55 -17.64
C GLU A 370 -15.41 5.69 -19.08
N LYS A 371 -15.14 6.83 -19.73
CA LYS A 371 -15.53 7.05 -21.13
C LYS A 371 -14.61 6.31 -22.10
N ILE A 372 -13.32 6.25 -21.78
CA ILE A 372 -12.30 5.57 -22.60
C ILE A 372 -12.40 4.04 -22.43
N LEU A 373 -12.81 3.59 -21.24
CA LEU A 373 -12.88 2.18 -20.84
C LEU A 373 -14.32 1.84 -20.38
N PRO A 374 -15.31 1.81 -21.28
CA PRO A 374 -16.73 1.64 -20.91
C PRO A 374 -17.05 0.31 -20.19
N TRP A 375 -16.22 -0.72 -20.39
CA TRP A 375 -16.33 -1.97 -19.62
C TRP A 375 -16.09 -1.77 -18.11
N PHE A 376 -15.35 -0.73 -17.72
CA PHE A 376 -15.15 -0.34 -16.32
C PHE A 376 -16.08 0.79 -15.85
N ALA A 377 -16.98 1.32 -16.69
CA ALA A 377 -17.85 2.42 -16.28
C ALA A 377 -18.66 2.06 -15.02
N GLY A 378 -18.61 2.96 -14.02
CA GLY A 378 -19.18 2.78 -12.68
C GLY A 378 -18.45 1.81 -11.74
N TYR A 379 -17.28 1.28 -12.11
CA TYR A 379 -16.48 0.40 -11.25
C TYR A 379 -15.61 1.21 -10.27
N PRO A 380 -15.72 0.97 -8.94
CA PRO A 380 -14.89 1.67 -7.98
C PRO A 380 -13.45 1.11 -7.98
N PHE A 381 -12.51 1.85 -8.59
CA PHE A 381 -11.09 1.48 -8.59
C PHE A 381 -10.52 1.32 -7.17
N ASN A 382 -10.96 2.15 -6.23
CA ASN A 382 -10.47 2.19 -4.86
C ASN A 382 -11.64 2.37 -3.90
N ASN A 383 -11.50 1.91 -2.66
CA ASN A 383 -12.50 2.11 -1.60
C ASN A 383 -12.40 3.50 -0.94
N VAL A 384 -11.58 4.40 -1.51
CA VAL A 384 -11.47 5.81 -1.12
C VAL A 384 -11.74 6.64 -2.37
N ASP A 385 -12.68 7.57 -2.28
CA ASP A 385 -13.02 8.52 -3.34
C ASP A 385 -13.25 9.92 -2.76
N ALA A 386 -13.61 10.88 -3.61
CA ALA A 386 -13.93 12.24 -3.18
C ALA A 386 -15.04 12.31 -2.12
N LYS A 387 -16.09 11.48 -2.22
CA LYS A 387 -17.22 11.49 -1.27
C LYS A 387 -16.80 10.97 0.11
N ILE A 388 -15.96 9.93 0.14
CA ILE A 388 -15.35 9.43 1.37
C ILE A 388 -14.48 10.52 1.99
N CYS A 389 -13.66 11.22 1.20
CA CYS A 389 -12.81 12.30 1.69
C CYS A 389 -13.57 13.54 2.17
N ASP A 390 -14.68 13.88 1.52
CA ASP A 390 -15.60 14.93 1.98
C ASP A 390 -16.25 14.59 3.34
N CYS A 391 -16.42 13.29 3.62
CA CYS A 391 -16.86 12.82 4.93
C CYS A 391 -15.70 12.79 5.94
N TRP A 392 -14.52 12.31 5.55
CA TRP A 392 -13.36 12.10 6.43
C TRP A 392 -12.68 13.42 6.86
N LYS A 393 -12.61 14.41 5.97
CA LYS A 393 -12.15 15.79 6.22
C LYS A 393 -10.80 15.88 6.95
N VAL A 394 -9.74 15.46 6.26
CA VAL A 394 -8.34 15.69 6.68
C VAL A 394 -7.72 16.82 5.87
N LYS A 395 -6.68 17.47 6.42
CA LYS A 395 -5.92 18.48 5.68
C LYS A 395 -5.10 17.79 4.59
N ALA A 396 -5.04 18.39 3.40
CA ALA A 396 -4.08 18.02 2.37
C ALA A 396 -2.65 18.17 2.91
N GLU A 397 -1.77 17.23 2.57
CA GLU A 397 -0.32 17.37 2.74
C GLU A 397 0.20 18.54 1.92
N GLU A 398 1.38 19.07 2.24
CA GLU A 398 1.98 20.16 1.47
C GLU A 398 2.35 19.69 0.04
N LYS A 399 2.34 20.59 -0.95
CA LYS A 399 2.52 20.24 -2.37
C LYS A 399 3.84 19.53 -2.65
N GLU A 400 4.87 19.82 -1.86
CA GLU A 400 6.19 19.18 -1.90
C GLU A 400 6.11 17.67 -1.69
N ALA A 401 5.03 17.17 -1.06
CA ALA A 401 4.79 15.75 -0.91
C ALA A 401 4.58 15.03 -2.24
N LYS A 402 4.09 15.75 -3.27
CA LYS A 402 3.89 15.27 -4.65
C LYS A 402 5.11 15.49 -5.56
N ALA A 403 6.20 16.07 -5.06
CA ALA A 403 7.40 16.23 -5.86
C ALA A 403 8.12 14.88 -6.05
N PRO A 404 8.67 14.59 -7.25
CA PRO A 404 9.50 13.42 -7.47
C PRO A 404 10.65 13.28 -6.46
N VAL A 405 11.02 12.04 -6.18
CA VAL A 405 12.07 11.71 -5.21
C VAL A 405 13.36 11.37 -5.95
N TYR A 406 14.37 12.24 -5.85
CA TYR A 406 15.73 11.92 -6.28
C TYR A 406 16.52 11.30 -5.13
N SER A 407 17.22 10.19 -5.39
CA SER A 407 18.15 9.61 -4.42
C SER A 407 19.27 8.84 -5.11
N ARG A 408 20.48 8.91 -4.55
CA ARG A 408 21.64 8.10 -4.97
C ARG A 408 21.77 6.78 -4.19
N ILE A 409 20.88 6.53 -3.23
CA ILE A 409 20.85 5.24 -2.53
C ILE A 409 20.55 4.16 -3.57
N PRO A 410 21.35 3.08 -3.64
CA PRO A 410 21.09 2.00 -4.58
C PRO A 410 19.75 1.35 -4.28
N ALA A 411 19.00 0.98 -5.31
CA ALA A 411 17.68 0.41 -5.16
C ALA A 411 17.46 -0.79 -6.08
N LEU A 412 16.81 -1.82 -5.57
CA LEU A 412 16.25 -2.90 -6.38
C LEU A 412 14.74 -2.68 -6.47
N ILE A 413 14.25 -2.44 -7.67
CA ILE A 413 12.83 -2.28 -7.96
C ILE A 413 12.35 -3.55 -8.66
N SER A 414 11.25 -4.13 -8.21
CA SER A 414 10.61 -5.24 -8.90
C SER A 414 9.15 -4.96 -9.19
N GLY A 415 8.67 -5.36 -10.37
CA GLY A 415 7.28 -5.28 -10.74
C GLY A 415 6.86 -6.44 -11.63
N GLY A 416 5.59 -6.83 -11.48
CA GLY A 416 4.95 -7.78 -12.39
C GLY A 416 4.44 -7.07 -13.65
N ASP A 417 4.54 -7.72 -14.79
CA ASP A 417 3.99 -7.22 -16.05
C ASP A 417 2.45 -7.20 -16.08
N ALA A 418 1.81 -8.04 -15.26
CA ALA A 418 0.36 -8.07 -15.06
C ALA A 418 -0.07 -7.46 -13.71
N ASP A 419 0.68 -6.51 -13.15
CA ASP A 419 0.31 -5.81 -11.91
C ASP A 419 -0.82 -4.79 -12.16
N PRO A 420 -2.07 -5.02 -11.69
CA PRO A 420 -3.19 -4.11 -11.96
C PRO A 420 -3.19 -2.86 -11.07
N TRP A 421 -2.33 -2.83 -10.04
CA TRP A 421 -2.27 -1.75 -9.06
C TRP A 421 -1.06 -0.86 -9.32
N CYS A 422 0.13 -1.43 -9.39
CA CYS A 422 1.39 -0.72 -9.54
C CYS A 422 2.07 -1.11 -10.85
N ARG A 423 1.45 -0.72 -11.97
CA ARG A 423 1.90 -1.08 -13.32
C ARG A 423 3.38 -0.73 -13.58
N PRO A 424 4.05 -1.43 -14.52
CA PRO A 424 5.47 -1.22 -14.84
C PRO A 424 5.89 0.23 -15.13
N PHE A 425 4.96 1.06 -15.61
CA PHE A 425 5.18 2.50 -15.80
C PHE A 425 5.69 3.20 -14.53
N TYR A 426 5.13 2.91 -13.36
CA TYR A 426 5.57 3.53 -12.10
C TYR A 426 7.01 3.14 -11.74
N ASN A 427 7.38 1.89 -12.01
CA ASN A 427 8.73 1.40 -11.76
C ASN A 427 9.77 2.14 -12.63
N THR A 428 9.42 2.36 -13.90
CA THR A 428 10.23 3.14 -14.84
C THR A 428 10.33 4.61 -14.42
N LEU A 429 9.23 5.21 -13.96
CA LEU A 429 9.23 6.57 -13.43
C LEU A 429 10.12 6.71 -12.19
N ILE A 430 10.02 5.80 -11.22
CA ILE A 430 10.88 5.82 -10.02
C ILE A 430 12.35 5.72 -10.44
N LYS A 431 12.68 4.75 -11.29
CA LYS A 431 14.06 4.54 -11.76
C LYS A 431 14.66 5.80 -12.40
N ARG A 432 13.86 6.58 -13.14
CA ARG A 432 14.34 7.84 -13.76
C ARG A 432 14.93 8.83 -12.74
N TYR A 433 14.46 8.80 -11.49
CA TYR A 433 14.96 9.66 -10.42
C TYR A 433 15.97 8.98 -9.48
N LEU A 434 16.19 7.68 -9.63
CA LEU A 434 17.13 6.89 -8.84
C LEU A 434 18.23 6.33 -9.78
N PRO A 435 19.31 7.08 -10.05
CA PRO A 435 20.32 6.68 -11.04
C PRO A 435 21.06 5.38 -10.70
N ASN A 436 21.04 4.95 -9.42
CA ASN A 436 21.62 3.69 -8.95
C ASN A 436 20.55 2.59 -8.77
N ALA A 437 19.33 2.79 -9.28
CA ALA A 437 18.29 1.77 -9.24
C ALA A 437 18.45 0.74 -10.37
N GLN A 438 18.18 -0.51 -10.03
CA GLN A 438 18.09 -1.63 -10.97
C GLN A 438 16.63 -2.09 -10.98
N LEU A 439 16.04 -2.20 -12.18
CA LEU A 439 14.64 -2.56 -12.34
C LEU A 439 14.51 -3.97 -12.89
N LEU A 440 13.85 -4.84 -12.12
CA LEU A 440 13.38 -6.15 -12.53
C LEU A 440 11.92 -6.03 -12.98
N LEU A 441 11.67 -6.28 -14.26
CA LEU A 441 10.32 -6.57 -14.75
C LEU A 441 10.20 -8.09 -14.86
N ILE A 442 9.35 -8.68 -14.01
CA ILE A 442 9.15 -10.13 -13.95
C ILE A 442 7.87 -10.48 -14.71
N HIS A 443 8.03 -11.30 -15.74
CA HIS A 443 6.95 -11.75 -16.61
C HIS A 443 6.05 -12.77 -15.92
N ASN A 444 4.77 -12.78 -16.28
CA ASN A 444 3.75 -13.65 -15.71
C ASN A 444 3.63 -13.50 -14.18
N ARG A 445 3.80 -12.27 -13.70
CA ARG A 445 3.64 -11.91 -12.29
C ARG A 445 2.70 -10.72 -12.17
N ALA A 446 1.96 -10.70 -11.07
CA ALA A 446 1.06 -9.64 -10.72
C ALA A 446 1.67 -8.78 -9.59
N HIS A 447 0.81 -8.12 -8.82
CA HIS A 447 1.22 -7.27 -7.71
C HIS A 447 2.05 -8.02 -6.66
N GLY A 448 3.13 -7.40 -6.21
CA GLY A 448 4.06 -8.02 -5.28
C GLY A 448 4.86 -9.17 -5.91
N SER A 449 5.32 -8.98 -7.15
CA SER A 449 6.04 -9.98 -7.98
C SER A 449 7.21 -10.71 -7.29
N GLY A 450 7.81 -10.12 -6.26
CA GLY A 450 8.96 -10.66 -5.55
C GLY A 450 10.27 -10.34 -6.27
N PHE A 451 11.35 -11.02 -5.93
CA PHE A 451 12.69 -10.72 -6.47
C PHE A 451 13.40 -11.96 -7.03
N SER A 452 12.63 -13.01 -7.31
CA SER A 452 13.17 -14.29 -7.75
C SER A 452 12.39 -14.82 -8.96
N ALA A 453 13.09 -15.44 -9.89
CA ALA A 453 12.50 -16.09 -11.05
C ALA A 453 13.36 -17.30 -11.47
N ASP A 454 12.70 -18.39 -11.88
CA ASP A 454 13.33 -19.64 -12.33
C ASP A 454 14.43 -20.15 -11.39
N GLY A 455 14.21 -20.03 -10.08
CA GLY A 455 15.14 -20.47 -9.04
C GLY A 455 16.29 -19.51 -8.72
N PHE A 456 16.43 -18.41 -9.47
CA PHE A 456 17.45 -17.38 -9.20
C PHE A 456 16.91 -16.29 -8.28
N ASP A 457 17.69 -15.89 -7.29
CA ASP A 457 17.38 -14.80 -6.35
C ASP A 457 18.19 -13.54 -6.69
N TYR A 458 17.55 -12.60 -7.38
CA TYR A 458 18.18 -11.32 -7.76
C TYR A 458 18.40 -10.40 -6.57
N MET A 459 17.59 -10.52 -5.52
CA MET A 459 17.79 -9.77 -4.29
C MET A 459 19.04 -10.23 -3.57
N GLU A 460 19.38 -11.52 -3.61
CA GLU A 460 20.64 -12.01 -3.06
C GLU A 460 21.87 -11.42 -3.74
N GLU A 461 21.91 -11.38 -5.07
CA GLU A 461 23.01 -10.74 -5.79
C GLU A 461 23.07 -9.23 -5.51
N PHE A 462 21.92 -8.56 -5.46
CA PHE A 462 21.85 -7.13 -5.14
C PHE A 462 22.31 -6.83 -3.70
N MET A 463 21.90 -7.63 -2.72
CA MET A 463 22.28 -7.41 -1.31
C MET A 463 23.78 -7.64 -1.07
N ALA A 464 24.43 -8.47 -1.89
CA ALA A 464 25.88 -8.69 -1.85
C ALA A 464 26.66 -7.47 -2.39
N ASP A 465 26.24 -6.90 -3.51
CA ASP A 465 26.83 -5.66 -4.07
C ASP A 465 25.74 -4.83 -4.79
N PRO A 466 25.13 -3.84 -4.09
CA PRO A 466 24.02 -3.06 -4.65
C PRO A 466 24.36 -2.22 -5.89
N PHE A 467 25.66 -1.94 -6.12
CA PHE A 467 26.13 -1.15 -7.26
C PHE A 467 26.54 -2.02 -8.44
N LYS A 468 26.74 -3.33 -8.24
CA LYS A 468 26.98 -4.26 -9.32
C LYS A 468 25.71 -4.44 -10.15
N LYS A 469 25.83 -4.20 -11.46
CA LYS A 469 24.73 -4.43 -12.40
C LYS A 469 24.34 -5.91 -12.44
N LEU A 470 23.09 -6.18 -12.12
CA LEU A 470 22.45 -7.48 -12.28
C LEU A 470 22.37 -7.83 -13.76
N LYS A 471 22.44 -9.13 -14.05
CA LYS A 471 22.24 -9.68 -15.39
C LYS A 471 21.07 -10.64 -15.34
N SER A 472 20.18 -10.57 -16.32
CA SER A 472 19.08 -11.52 -16.38
C SER A 472 19.62 -12.95 -16.48
N LYS A 473 19.06 -13.84 -15.67
CA LYS A 473 19.33 -15.28 -15.64
C LYS A 473 18.10 -16.09 -16.05
N SER A 474 17.02 -15.42 -16.43
CA SER A 474 15.71 -16.02 -16.70
C SER A 474 15.08 -15.32 -17.91
N ASN A 475 14.47 -16.09 -18.79
CA ASN A 475 13.68 -15.53 -19.90
C ASN A 475 12.42 -14.80 -19.40
N ASN A 476 12.02 -15.05 -18.16
CA ASN A 476 10.90 -14.39 -17.50
C ASN A 476 11.32 -13.09 -16.79
N VAL A 477 12.56 -12.63 -16.93
CA VAL A 477 13.02 -11.38 -16.29
C VAL A 477 13.71 -10.49 -17.29
N SER A 478 13.18 -9.27 -17.42
CA SER A 478 13.86 -8.16 -18.07
C SER A 478 14.50 -7.27 -17.01
N ILE A 479 15.82 -7.05 -17.11
CA ILE A 479 16.54 -6.13 -16.23
C ILE A 479 16.86 -4.87 -17.02
N GLN A 480 16.44 -3.73 -16.49
CA GLN A 480 16.80 -2.43 -17.03
C GLN A 480 17.82 -1.77 -16.12
#